data_AF-A0A2V8N279-F1
#
_entry.id   AF-A0A2V8N279-F1
#
_cell.length_a   1.000
_cell.length_b   1.000
_cell.length_c   1.000
_cell.angle_alpha   90.00
_cell.angle_beta   90.00
_cell.angle_gamma   90.00
#
_symmetry.space_group_name_H-M   'P 1'
#
loop_
_entity.id
_entity.type
_entity.pdbx_description
1 polymer ?
#
loop_
_entity_poly.entity_id
_entity_poly.type
_entity_poly.pdbx_seq_one_letter_code
_entity_poly.pdbx_strand_id
1 'polypeptide(L)'
;MKRFITFAFTLSFALYLSSVATYAQVRNGRGPVVSSGAERQGHAPDINHGQEHGKDAVHDADHSTKESKQAHRDAKLENRIEHDPELKARLTSMLPAGMDLKTAASGFKNKGQFIAALHVCKNLDIPFADLKAKMIGPPTESLGDAIHVLKPTLSQPEVKKEAEKAETEAKETEKPKPVS
;
A
#
# COMPACT_ATOMS: atom_id res chain seq x y z
N MET A 1 0.17 34.69 -16.85
CA MET A 1 -1.20 34.16 -17.04
C MET A 1 -1.22 33.22 -18.23
N LYS A 2 -1.56 31.94 -18.03
CA LYS A 2 -2.08 31.03 -19.06
C LYS A 2 -2.52 29.73 -18.37
N ARG A 3 -3.83 29.59 -18.18
CA ARG A 3 -4.49 28.38 -17.68
C ARG A 3 -4.81 27.52 -18.90
N PHE A 4 -4.15 26.37 -19.02
CA PHE A 4 -4.55 25.36 -20.00
C PHE A 4 -5.59 24.47 -19.35
N ILE A 5 -6.83 24.97 -19.36
CA ILE A 5 -8.01 24.16 -19.15
C ILE A 5 -8.28 23.51 -20.50
N THR A 6 -7.90 22.24 -20.65
CA THR A 6 -8.35 21.42 -21.78
C THR A 6 -8.96 20.16 -21.20
N PHE A 7 -10.26 20.25 -20.93
CA PHE A 7 -11.13 19.08 -20.82
C PHE A 7 -11.08 18.33 -22.15
N ALA A 8 -10.51 17.13 -22.16
CA ALA A 8 -10.67 16.18 -23.25
C ALA A 8 -11.41 14.95 -22.69
N PHE A 9 -12.73 15.04 -22.74
CA PHE A 9 -13.64 13.91 -22.65
C PHE A 9 -13.37 13.02 -23.87
N THR A 10 -12.82 11.82 -23.69
CA THR A 10 -13.03 10.73 -24.66
C THR A 10 -13.37 9.43 -23.94
N LEU A 11 -14.60 9.03 -24.19
CA LEU A 11 -15.31 7.84 -23.82
C LEU A 11 -14.76 6.64 -24.60
N SER A 12 -14.45 5.54 -23.91
CA SER A 12 -14.49 4.19 -24.49
C SER A 12 -14.73 3.17 -23.39
N PHE A 13 -16.01 3.04 -23.02
CA PHE A 13 -16.51 1.90 -22.26
C PHE A 13 -16.87 0.81 -23.28
N ALA A 14 -15.87 0.04 -23.69
CA ALA A 14 -16.11 -1.17 -24.46
C ALA A 14 -16.61 -2.24 -23.49
N LEU A 15 -17.93 -2.40 -23.48
CA LEU A 15 -18.64 -3.58 -23.00
C LEU A 15 -17.91 -4.85 -23.47
N TYR A 16 -17.36 -5.62 -22.54
CA TYR A 16 -17.10 -7.04 -22.79
C TYR A 16 -18.08 -7.84 -21.95
N LEU A 17 -19.22 -8.14 -22.58
CA LEU A 17 -20.20 -9.10 -22.08
C LEU A 17 -19.58 -10.49 -22.04
N SER A 18 -19.83 -11.17 -20.92
CA SER A 18 -20.22 -12.58 -20.85
C SER A 18 -19.47 -13.59 -21.73
N SER A 19 -18.64 -14.39 -21.09
CA SER A 19 -18.59 -15.83 -21.35
C SER A 19 -18.34 -16.58 -20.05
N VAL A 20 -19.45 -17.03 -19.45
CA VAL A 20 -19.45 -18.13 -18.48
C VAL A 20 -19.33 -19.41 -19.29
N ALA A 21 -18.23 -20.13 -19.11
CA ALA A 21 -18.16 -21.56 -19.37
C ALA A 21 -17.87 -22.25 -18.04
N THR A 22 -18.94 -22.66 -17.37
CA THR A 22 -18.95 -23.78 -16.42
C THR A 22 -18.58 -25.09 -17.13
N TYR A 23 -18.40 -26.16 -16.34
CA TYR A 23 -18.00 -27.54 -16.69
C TYR A 23 -16.47 -27.77 -16.60
N ALA A 24 -15.91 -28.64 -15.75
CA ALA A 24 -16.45 -29.83 -15.11
C ALA A 24 -15.72 -30.16 -13.79
N GLN A 25 -16.47 -30.65 -12.80
CA GLN A 25 -16.00 -31.44 -11.67
C GLN A 25 -16.16 -32.91 -12.03
N VAL A 26 -15.05 -33.62 -12.21
CA VAL A 26 -14.97 -35.09 -12.36
C VAL A 26 -13.59 -35.48 -11.82
N ARG A 27 -13.33 -36.53 -11.05
CA ARG A 27 -14.08 -37.53 -10.27
C ARG A 27 -12.99 -38.53 -9.86
N ASN A 28 -12.92 -38.88 -8.57
CA ASN A 28 -12.31 -40.11 -8.03
C ASN A 28 -10.78 -40.29 -8.19
N GLY A 29 -10.02 -40.83 -7.24
CA GLY A 29 -10.34 -41.45 -5.97
C GLY A 29 -9.08 -42.10 -5.36
N ARG A 30 -9.12 -42.26 -4.03
CA ARG A 30 -8.64 -43.42 -3.24
C ARG A 30 -7.40 -44.21 -3.73
N GLY A 31 -6.31 -44.09 -2.97
CA GLY A 31 -5.38 -45.18 -2.52
C GLY A 31 -4.57 -45.93 -3.59
N PRO A 32 -3.47 -46.65 -3.24
CA PRO A 32 -3.35 -47.48 -2.05
C PRO A 32 -2.04 -47.34 -1.25
N VAL A 33 -2.07 -47.99 -0.08
CA VAL A 33 -1.04 -48.16 0.96
C VAL A 33 -0.09 -49.32 0.58
N VAL A 34 1.20 -49.17 0.87
CA VAL A 34 2.22 -50.24 1.10
C VAL A 34 3.43 -49.54 1.76
N SER A 35 3.70 -49.66 3.07
CA SER A 35 4.23 -50.77 3.89
C SER A 35 5.73 -51.09 3.70
N SER A 36 6.56 -50.56 4.60
CA SER A 36 7.85 -51.10 5.09
C SER A 36 8.33 -50.13 6.19
N GLY A 37 8.42 -50.43 7.48
CA GLY A 37 8.89 -51.64 8.16
C GLY A 37 10.28 -51.36 8.75
N ALA A 38 10.37 -51.01 10.04
CA ALA A 38 11.50 -51.30 10.95
C ALA A 38 11.34 -50.55 12.30
N GLU A 39 11.28 -51.33 13.37
CA GLU A 39 11.12 -50.97 14.78
C GLU A 39 12.44 -50.49 15.39
N ARG A 40 12.43 -49.51 16.33
CA ARG A 40 13.33 -49.47 17.51
C ARG A 40 12.73 -48.70 18.70
N GLN A 41 12.81 -49.37 19.85
CA GLN A 41 12.37 -49.05 21.22
C GLN A 41 12.80 -47.68 21.81
N GLY A 42 11.94 -47.07 22.64
CA GLY A 42 12.30 -46.04 23.63
C GLY A 42 11.13 -45.55 24.49
N HIS A 43 11.25 -45.67 25.81
CA HIS A 43 10.31 -45.34 26.91
C HIS A 43 9.71 -43.91 26.92
N ALA A 44 8.50 -43.78 27.49
CA ALA A 44 7.78 -42.54 27.89
C ALA A 44 8.06 -42.18 29.39
N PRO A 45 7.48 -41.13 30.05
CA PRO A 45 6.51 -40.11 29.63
C PRO A 45 6.76 -38.63 30.11
N ASP A 46 5.86 -37.72 29.68
CA ASP A 46 5.57 -36.32 30.15
C ASP A 46 6.65 -35.25 29.84
N ILE A 47 6.38 -34.06 29.28
CA ILE A 47 5.45 -32.99 29.71
C ILE A 47 5.08 -32.08 28.50
N ASN A 48 3.77 -31.84 28.33
CA ASN A 48 3.12 -30.59 27.89
C ASN A 48 3.82 -29.64 26.88
N HIS A 49 3.36 -29.61 25.62
CA HIS A 49 2.95 -28.34 25.00
C HIS A 49 2.02 -28.60 23.82
N GLY A 50 0.75 -28.21 23.97
CA GLY A 50 -0.27 -28.32 22.94
C GLY A 50 0.04 -27.39 21.77
N GLN A 51 0.29 -27.98 20.60
CA GLN A 51 0.23 -27.29 19.33
C GLN A 51 -0.96 -27.82 18.52
N GLU A 52 -2.16 -27.45 18.96
CA GLU A 52 -3.34 -27.45 18.08
C GLU A 52 -3.27 -26.19 17.21
N HIS A 53 -2.83 -26.36 15.96
CA HIS A 53 -3.14 -25.41 14.90
C HIS A 53 -4.22 -26.00 14.01
N GLY A 54 -5.48 -25.95 14.47
CA GLY A 54 -6.64 -25.99 13.60
C GLY A 54 -6.76 -24.65 12.87
N LYS A 55 -6.33 -24.59 11.61
CA LYS A 55 -6.60 -23.45 10.72
C LYS A 55 -7.75 -23.80 9.78
N ASP A 56 -8.92 -24.00 10.37
CA ASP A 56 -10.18 -24.05 9.65
C ASP A 56 -11.02 -22.85 10.10
N ALA A 57 -10.60 -21.65 9.69
CA ALA A 57 -11.39 -20.44 9.85
C ALA A 57 -11.55 -19.78 8.48
N VAL A 58 -12.72 -20.03 7.93
CA VAL A 58 -13.35 -19.37 6.79
C VAL A 58 -13.05 -17.86 6.81
N HIS A 59 -12.41 -17.36 5.75
CA HIS A 59 -12.11 -15.94 5.56
C HIS A 59 -13.38 -15.18 5.17
N ASP A 60 -14.14 -14.70 6.16
CA ASP A 60 -15.26 -13.77 5.97
C ASP A 60 -15.20 -12.60 6.98
N ALA A 61 -14.01 -12.02 7.16
CA ALA A 61 -13.76 -10.90 8.09
C ALA A 61 -13.03 -9.71 7.43
N ASP A 62 -13.27 -9.47 6.14
CA ASP A 62 -12.37 -8.62 5.34
C ASP A 62 -12.64 -7.10 5.43
N HIS A 63 -13.81 -6.63 5.89
CA HIS A 63 -14.09 -5.17 5.87
C HIS A 63 -13.94 -4.45 7.23
N SER A 64 -14.41 -5.03 8.34
CA SER A 64 -14.39 -4.37 9.67
C SER A 64 -12.96 -4.16 10.22
N THR A 65 -12.02 -5.04 9.87
CA THR A 65 -10.63 -4.96 10.35
C THR A 65 -9.78 -3.96 9.57
N LYS A 66 -10.14 -3.59 8.34
CA LYS A 66 -9.35 -2.67 7.51
C LYS A 66 -9.61 -1.21 7.88
N GLU A 67 -10.87 -0.85 8.10
CA GLU A 67 -11.26 0.51 8.52
C GLU A 67 -10.67 0.86 9.89
N SER A 68 -10.78 -0.06 10.86
CA SER A 68 -10.18 0.11 12.20
C SER A 68 -8.65 0.21 12.16
N LYS A 69 -7.98 -0.58 11.30
CA LYS A 69 -6.53 -0.46 11.07
C LYS A 69 -6.15 0.85 10.40
N GLN A 70 -6.96 1.34 9.45
CA GLN A 70 -6.69 2.62 8.78
C GLN A 70 -6.84 3.78 9.74
N ALA A 71 -7.93 3.83 10.51
CA ALA A 71 -8.15 4.86 11.53
C ALA A 71 -7.00 4.91 12.54
N HIS A 72 -6.51 3.76 13.00
CA HIS A 72 -5.37 3.69 13.89
C HIS A 72 -4.06 4.19 13.23
N ARG A 73 -3.84 3.90 11.95
CA ARG A 73 -2.66 4.40 11.21
C ARG A 73 -2.72 5.91 11.01
N ASP A 74 -3.88 6.43 10.63
CA ASP A 74 -4.11 7.85 10.45
C ASP A 74 -3.89 8.58 11.78
N ALA A 75 -4.49 8.12 12.87
CA ALA A 75 -4.28 8.69 14.21
C ALA A 75 -2.79 8.68 14.63
N LYS A 76 -2.06 7.59 14.35
CA LYS A 76 -0.62 7.49 14.65
C LYS A 76 0.20 8.47 13.81
N LEU A 77 -0.15 8.64 12.54
CA LEU A 77 0.50 9.56 11.61
C LEU A 77 0.29 11.00 12.06
N GLU A 78 -0.95 11.37 12.33
CA GLU A 78 -1.39 12.67 12.85
C GLU A 78 -0.65 13.01 14.14
N ASN A 79 -0.73 12.13 15.15
CA ASN A 79 -0.09 12.34 16.45
C ASN A 79 1.40 12.68 16.30
N ARG A 80 2.13 11.94 15.45
CA ARG A 80 3.57 12.17 15.30
C ARG A 80 3.89 13.35 14.38
N ILE A 81 2.93 13.89 13.60
CA ILE A 81 3.11 15.18 12.91
C ILE A 81 2.90 16.31 13.91
N GLU A 82 1.91 16.18 14.80
CA GLU A 82 1.63 17.18 15.85
C GLU A 82 2.80 17.32 16.83
N HIS A 83 3.45 16.21 17.17
CA HIS A 83 4.62 16.19 18.06
C HIS A 83 5.93 16.63 17.39
N ASP A 84 5.92 16.99 16.11
CA ASP A 84 7.10 17.45 15.37
C ASP A 84 6.80 18.75 14.60
N PRO A 85 6.94 19.92 15.25
CA PRO A 85 6.61 21.21 14.66
C PRO A 85 7.52 21.57 13.48
N GLU A 86 8.78 21.14 13.48
CA GLU A 86 9.70 21.36 12.37
C GLU A 86 9.27 20.58 11.13
N LEU A 87 8.93 19.30 11.31
CA LEU A 87 8.39 18.47 10.25
C LEU A 87 7.11 19.09 9.71
N LYS A 88 6.18 19.51 10.58
CA LYS A 88 4.95 20.19 10.17
C LYS A 88 5.24 21.42 9.31
N ALA A 89 6.19 22.27 9.68
CA ALA A 89 6.55 23.45 8.89
C ALA A 89 7.11 23.09 7.50
N ARG A 90 7.97 22.07 7.43
CA ARG A 90 8.53 21.57 6.15
C ARG A 90 7.44 21.01 5.24
N LEU A 91 6.55 20.18 5.80
CA LEU A 91 5.45 19.57 5.04
C LEU A 91 4.43 20.61 4.57
N THR A 92 4.10 21.58 5.41
CA THR A 92 3.20 22.68 5.03
C THR A 92 3.77 23.49 3.87
N SER A 93 5.09 23.68 3.81
CA SER A 93 5.77 24.37 2.70
C SER A 93 5.81 23.56 1.40
N MET A 94 5.62 22.23 1.48
CA MET A 94 5.60 21.31 0.34
C MET A 94 4.20 20.98 -0.16
N LEU A 95 3.18 21.22 0.66
CA LEU A 95 1.79 20.97 0.29
C LEU A 95 1.30 22.04 -0.70
N PRO A 96 0.41 21.65 -1.63
CA PRO A 96 -0.27 22.62 -2.48
C PRO A 96 -1.08 23.60 -1.60
N ALA A 97 -1.11 24.87 -2.01
CA ALA A 97 -1.76 25.94 -1.26
C ALA A 97 -3.23 25.61 -0.97
N GLY A 98 -3.65 25.76 0.29
CA GLY A 98 -5.02 25.50 0.74
C GLY A 98 -5.32 24.06 1.14
N MET A 99 -4.35 23.14 1.07
CA MET A 99 -4.51 21.78 1.58
C MET A 99 -4.06 21.66 3.03
N ASP A 100 -4.93 21.13 3.88
CA ASP A 100 -4.61 20.83 5.28
C ASP A 100 -3.74 19.57 5.41
N LEU A 101 -2.77 19.60 6.33
CA LEU A 101 -1.80 18.52 6.50
C LEU A 101 -2.47 17.22 6.97
N LYS A 102 -3.45 17.30 7.89
CA LYS A 102 -4.20 16.14 8.37
C LYS A 102 -4.94 15.46 7.20
N THR A 103 -5.60 16.28 6.39
CA THR A 103 -6.33 15.81 5.20
C THR A 103 -5.39 15.26 4.14
N ALA A 104 -4.21 15.86 3.95
CA ALA A 104 -3.20 15.39 3.03
C ALA A 104 -2.62 14.03 3.46
N ALA A 105 -2.33 13.87 4.75
CA ALA A 105 -1.71 12.68 5.33
C ALA A 105 -2.67 11.50 5.51
N SER A 106 -3.98 11.76 5.65
CA SER A 106 -4.97 10.68 5.81
C SER A 106 -4.97 9.70 4.64
N GLY A 107 -5.07 8.41 4.96
CA GLY A 107 -5.09 7.32 3.98
C GLY A 107 -3.71 6.75 3.65
N PHE A 108 -2.62 7.46 3.95
CA PHE A 108 -1.27 6.94 3.74
C PHE A 108 -0.94 5.84 4.75
N LYS A 109 -0.16 4.84 4.34
CA LYS A 109 0.19 3.72 5.23
C LYS A 109 1.11 4.16 6.37
N ASN A 110 1.96 5.16 6.11
CA ASN A 110 2.92 5.72 7.05
C ASN A 110 3.43 7.09 6.58
N LYS A 111 4.21 7.76 7.44
CA LYS A 111 4.85 9.06 7.18
C LYS A 111 5.77 9.04 5.99
N GLY A 112 6.72 8.11 5.94
CA GLY A 112 7.67 8.00 4.85
C GLY A 112 6.99 7.96 3.49
N GLN A 113 5.88 7.22 3.36
CA GLN A 113 5.10 7.15 2.13
C GLN A 113 4.42 8.49 1.76
N PHE A 114 3.84 9.19 2.74
CA PHE A 114 3.25 10.53 2.53
C PHE A 114 4.31 11.55 2.10
N ILE A 115 5.45 11.57 2.77
CA ILE A 115 6.53 12.51 2.51
C ILE A 115 7.21 12.20 1.17
N ALA A 116 7.39 10.91 0.84
CA ALA A 116 7.88 10.50 -0.46
C ALA A 116 6.92 10.96 -1.57
N ALA A 117 5.61 10.80 -1.39
CA ALA A 117 4.62 11.30 -2.35
C ALA A 117 4.77 12.81 -2.60
N LEU A 118 5.00 13.63 -1.56
CA LEU A 118 5.26 15.07 -1.72
C LEU A 118 6.54 15.34 -2.54
N HIS A 119 7.62 14.61 -2.27
CA HIS A 119 8.87 14.74 -3.02
C HIS A 119 8.71 14.33 -4.48
N VAL A 120 8.00 13.24 -4.78
CA VAL A 120 7.67 12.85 -6.15
C VAL A 120 6.89 13.95 -6.87
N CYS A 121 5.89 14.54 -6.20
CA CYS A 121 5.11 15.64 -6.78
C CYS A 121 5.98 16.84 -7.16
N LYS A 122 6.95 17.17 -6.29
CA LYS A 122 7.90 18.25 -6.53
C LYS A 122 8.92 17.92 -7.62
N ASN A 123 9.44 16.69 -7.64
CA ASN A 123 10.50 16.27 -8.55
C ASN A 123 9.99 16.08 -9.98
N LEU A 124 8.78 15.53 -10.13
CA LEU A 124 8.18 15.23 -11.43
C LEU A 124 7.16 16.28 -11.89
N ASP A 125 6.90 17.31 -11.08
CA ASP A 125 5.87 18.32 -11.31
C ASP A 125 4.52 17.65 -11.62
N ILE A 126 4.07 16.80 -10.70
CA ILE A 126 2.75 16.13 -10.77
C ILE A 126 1.81 16.65 -9.68
N PRO A 127 0.50 16.71 -9.95
CA PRO A 127 -0.47 17.11 -8.93
C PRO A 127 -0.53 16.09 -7.79
N PHE A 128 -0.34 16.58 -6.55
CA PHE A 128 -0.41 15.73 -5.36
C PHE A 128 -1.76 15.04 -5.18
N ALA A 129 -2.85 15.70 -5.55
CA ALA A 129 -4.19 15.10 -5.48
C ALA A 129 -4.30 13.85 -6.36
N ASP A 130 -3.73 13.87 -7.57
CA ASP A 130 -3.79 12.74 -8.50
C ASP A 130 -2.91 11.58 -8.02
N LEU A 131 -1.69 11.89 -7.53
CA LEU A 131 -0.80 10.88 -6.95
C LEU A 131 -1.44 10.23 -5.71
N LYS A 132 -2.01 11.05 -4.82
CA LYS A 132 -2.74 10.58 -3.63
C LYS A 132 -3.90 9.67 -4.01
N ALA A 133 -4.69 10.06 -5.02
CA ALA A 133 -5.83 9.27 -5.48
C ALA A 133 -5.40 7.88 -5.98
N LYS A 134 -4.25 7.77 -6.68
CA LYS A 134 -3.71 6.47 -7.11
C LYS A 134 -3.16 5.62 -5.98
N MET A 135 -2.48 6.23 -5.00
CA MET A 135 -1.86 5.48 -3.91
C MET A 135 -2.85 4.98 -2.84
N ILE A 136 -3.97 5.68 -2.67
CA ILE A 136 -4.92 5.45 -1.57
C ILE A 136 -6.29 5.02 -2.09
N GLY A 137 -6.69 5.49 -3.27
CA GLY A 137 -7.95 5.10 -3.89
C GLY A 137 -7.94 3.64 -4.36
N PRO A 138 -9.12 3.04 -4.58
CA PRO A 138 -9.21 1.72 -5.20
C PRO A 138 -9.05 1.82 -6.74
N PRO A 139 -8.20 0.99 -7.38
CA PRO A 139 -7.25 0.06 -6.77
C PRO A 139 -6.04 0.79 -6.16
N THR A 140 -5.56 0.32 -5.01
CA THR A 140 -4.40 0.95 -4.35
C THR A 140 -3.12 0.59 -5.09
N GLU A 141 -2.47 1.58 -5.68
CA GLU A 141 -1.22 1.41 -6.44
C GLU A 141 0.02 1.67 -5.58
N SER A 142 1.16 1.06 -5.94
CA SER A 142 2.44 1.41 -5.32
C SER A 142 2.89 2.81 -5.76
N LEU A 143 3.88 3.40 -5.07
CA LEU A 143 4.41 4.72 -5.45
C LEU A 143 4.94 4.72 -6.90
N GLY A 144 5.66 3.66 -7.28
CA GLY A 144 6.17 3.49 -8.65
C GLY A 144 5.06 3.34 -9.69
N ASP A 145 4.05 2.51 -9.41
CA ASP A 145 2.93 2.32 -10.33
C ASP A 145 2.14 3.62 -10.53
N ALA A 146 1.87 4.34 -9.44
CA ALA A 146 1.18 5.62 -9.49
C ALA A 146 1.97 6.67 -10.30
N ILE A 147 3.29 6.74 -10.12
CA ILE A 147 4.18 7.59 -10.94
C ILE A 147 4.07 7.20 -12.41
N HIS A 148 4.17 5.92 -12.73
CA HIS A 148 4.15 5.46 -14.12
C HIS A 148 2.83 5.79 -14.82
N VAL A 149 1.70 5.70 -14.10
CA VAL A 149 0.39 6.10 -14.64
C VAL A 149 0.30 7.61 -14.88
N LEU A 150 0.82 8.43 -13.97
CA LEU A 150 0.75 9.90 -14.09
C LEU A 150 1.80 10.49 -15.04
N LYS A 151 2.92 9.80 -15.22
CA LYS A 151 4.02 10.19 -16.13
C LYS A 151 4.41 8.99 -17.00
N PRO A 152 3.55 8.61 -17.98
CA PRO A 152 3.80 7.47 -18.87
C PRO A 152 4.99 7.68 -19.80
N THR A 153 5.50 8.91 -19.90
CA THR A 153 6.71 9.26 -20.66
C THR A 153 7.99 8.74 -20.00
N LEU A 154 7.98 8.47 -18.69
CA LEU A 154 9.13 7.91 -17.98
C LEU A 154 9.21 6.40 -18.21
N SER A 155 10.43 5.93 -18.46
CA SER A 155 10.71 4.50 -18.49
C SER A 155 10.64 3.90 -17.08
N GLN A 156 10.33 2.60 -16.99
CA GLN A 156 10.31 1.85 -15.72
C GLN A 156 11.55 2.07 -14.81
N PRO A 157 12.79 2.08 -15.32
CA PRO A 157 13.95 2.37 -14.46
C PRO A 157 13.97 3.82 -13.94
N GLU A 158 13.50 4.79 -14.72
CA GLU A 158 13.40 6.19 -14.26
C GLU A 158 12.32 6.35 -13.19
N VAL A 159 11.17 5.69 -13.36
CA VAL A 159 10.10 5.62 -12.36
C VAL A 159 10.64 5.07 -11.03
N LYS A 160 11.37 3.96 -11.07
CA LYS A 160 11.97 3.35 -9.88
C LYS A 160 12.99 4.28 -9.23
N LYS A 161 13.89 4.86 -10.03
CA LYS A 161 14.90 5.79 -9.54
C LYS A 161 14.27 7.00 -8.85
N GLU A 162 13.18 7.51 -9.39
CA GLU A 162 12.46 8.62 -8.80
C GLU A 162 11.75 8.23 -7.50
N ALA A 163 11.10 7.06 -7.46
CA ALA A 163 10.50 6.53 -6.24
C ALA A 163 11.55 6.33 -5.13
N GLU A 164 12.70 5.72 -5.45
CA GLU A 164 13.82 5.51 -4.52
C GLU A 164 14.42 6.84 -4.02
N LYS A 165 14.56 7.81 -4.92
CA LYS A 165 15.01 9.17 -4.59
C LYS A 165 14.04 9.81 -3.59
N ALA A 166 12.75 9.79 -3.87
CA ALA A 166 11.73 10.36 -3.01
C ALA A 166 11.64 9.65 -1.65
N GLU A 167 11.81 8.33 -1.59
CA GLU A 167 11.90 7.57 -0.33
C GLU A 167 13.14 7.97 0.49
N THR A 168 14.27 8.22 -0.18
CA THR A 168 15.49 8.69 0.48
C THR A 168 15.29 10.10 1.04
N GLU A 169 14.71 10.99 0.24
CA GLU A 169 14.37 12.36 0.67
C GLU A 169 13.36 12.36 1.81
N ALA A 170 12.40 11.42 1.80
CA ALA A 170 11.46 11.23 2.89
C ALA A 170 12.18 10.85 4.19
N LYS A 171 13.11 9.90 4.15
CA LYS A 171 13.91 9.50 5.32
C LYS A 171 14.72 10.67 5.88
N GLU A 172 15.31 11.51 5.02
CA GLU A 172 16.04 12.71 5.45
C GLU A 172 15.09 13.77 6.04
N THR A 173 13.88 13.89 5.51
CA THR A 173 12.88 14.84 6.00
C THR A 173 12.27 14.38 7.33
N GLU A 174 12.14 13.07 7.54
CA GLU A 174 11.64 12.46 8.79
C GLU A 174 12.66 12.51 9.94
N LYS A 175 13.95 12.68 9.65
CA LYS A 175 14.98 12.78 10.69
C LYS A 175 14.82 14.13 11.41
N PRO A 176 14.69 14.14 12.75
CA PRO A 176 14.76 15.39 13.49
C PRO A 176 16.15 15.99 13.28
N LYS A 177 16.22 17.27 12.90
CA LYS A 177 17.52 17.96 12.88
C LYS A 177 17.96 18.13 14.35
N PRO A 178 19.22 17.86 14.71
CA PRO A 178 19.72 18.25 16.00
C PRO A 178 19.68 19.78 16.06
N VAL A 179 18.82 20.32 16.91
CA VAL A 179 18.92 21.70 17.38
C VAL A 179 20.28 21.84 18.07
N SER A 180 21.19 22.59 17.43
CA SER A 180 22.45 23.04 18.05
C SER A 180 22.19 24.28 18.90
#